data_AF-A0AAD7JD31-F1
#
_entry.id   AF-A0AAD7JD31-F1
#
_cell.length_a   1.000
_cell.length_b   1.000
_cell.length_c   1.000
_cell.angle_alpha   90.00
_cell.angle_beta   90.00
_cell.angle_gamma   90.00
#
_symmetry.space_group_name_H-M   'P 1'
#
loop_
_entity.id
_entity.type
_entity.pdbx_description
1 polymer ?
#
loop_
_entity_poly.entity_id
_entity_poly.type
_entity_poly.pdbx_seq_one_letter_code
_entity_poly.pdbx_strand_id
1 'polypeptide(L)'
;MTIDEETALLSRPVPKPRTPLPKLQLSVIMLIQICEPIASQSIYPYINQLVSELDITGGDEKKVGYYAGLIESLFFLTEAMTVLQWSRASDLFGRKPILLIGLFGTGSSILCFGLSRTFWALVVSRCLCGLLNGNIGVMKSAVGDLTDRTNRAEAYAFLPIVWAIGASVGPLIGGSLARPHDRFPEIFSAAFWQDFPYFLPCVATGGFVFLSWFAVLAFFKETVPSRNQKRHGLTEVGSEDISRADSPPTVMSHKHVGPLPMRELLGFPVIISVANYVALAFLNTTLGALLPLFMAMPREIGGLGLPPPTIGIVLSAYGLTTGLFQILFFARFVRRFGEKRVFVNGMITCLPVFALFPIISSIAQRFGLSIVVWGLIGCVLALGALMDTSFGAIFMFITASAPKSSRGTVNGLSQTSAALARAIGPALSTSLFSLSVQYNLLGGYFVYVFFFVLSGLALVLAEHLPNQIWEDIE
;
A
#
# COMPACT_ATOMS: atom_id res chain seq x y z
N MET A 1 -54.65 34.33 4.12
CA MET A 1 -53.74 33.17 4.01
C MET A 1 -53.91 32.59 2.63
N THR A 2 -53.20 33.16 1.67
CA THR A 2 -53.09 32.63 0.31
C THR A 2 -52.05 31.52 0.36
N ILE A 3 -52.51 30.28 0.16
CA ILE A 3 -51.65 29.12 0.01
C ILE A 3 -50.96 29.27 -1.34
N ASP A 4 -49.64 29.38 -1.30
CA ASP A 4 -48.77 29.45 -2.47
C ASP A 4 -48.72 28.05 -3.12
N GLU A 5 -49.55 27.82 -4.14
CA GLU A 5 -49.66 26.53 -4.84
C GLU A 5 -48.56 26.31 -5.90
N GLU A 6 -47.58 27.21 -6.04
CA GLU A 6 -46.48 27.08 -7.03
C GLU A 6 -45.20 26.45 -6.47
N THR A 7 -45.24 25.80 -5.31
CA THR A 7 -44.11 24.95 -4.90
C THR A 7 -44.17 23.65 -5.69
N ALA A 8 -43.52 23.63 -6.86
CA ALA A 8 -43.31 22.43 -7.67
C ALA A 8 -42.87 21.28 -6.76
N LEU A 9 -43.72 20.24 -6.69
CA LEU A 9 -43.45 18.98 -6.01
C LEU A 9 -42.04 18.53 -6.42
N LEU A 10 -41.08 18.60 -5.48
CA LEU A 10 -39.78 17.96 -5.64
C LEU A 10 -40.05 16.49 -5.94
N SER A 11 -39.96 16.11 -7.21
CA SER A 11 -40.13 14.74 -7.67
C SER A 11 -39.21 13.88 -6.81
N ARG A 12 -39.79 13.04 -5.95
CA ARG A 12 -39.04 12.09 -5.13
C ARG A 12 -38.03 11.41 -6.06
N PRO A 13 -36.72 11.46 -5.77
CA PRO A 13 -35.74 10.87 -6.67
C PRO A 13 -36.06 9.39 -6.82
N VAL A 14 -36.52 9.01 -8.02
CA VAL A 14 -36.75 7.60 -8.35
C VAL A 14 -35.42 6.89 -8.10
N PRO A 15 -35.36 5.88 -7.21
CA PRO A 15 -34.11 5.21 -6.93
C PRO A 15 -33.58 4.63 -8.25
N LYS A 16 -32.45 5.18 -8.73
CA LYS A 16 -31.84 4.75 -9.98
C LYS A 16 -31.60 3.23 -9.90
N PRO A 17 -32.03 2.44 -10.90
CA PRO A 17 -31.75 1.02 -10.94
C PRO A 17 -30.22 0.80 -10.92
N ARG A 18 -29.78 -0.25 -10.23
CA ARG A 18 -28.34 -0.55 -10.08
C ARG A 18 -27.71 -0.75 -11.45
N THR A 19 -26.70 0.05 -11.78
CA THR A 19 -25.91 -0.11 -12.99
C THR A 19 -24.93 -1.28 -12.81
N PRO A 20 -24.89 -2.26 -13.74
CA PRO A 20 -23.99 -3.39 -13.62
C PRO A 20 -22.53 -2.94 -13.74
N LEU A 21 -21.65 -3.52 -12.92
CA LEU A 21 -20.22 -3.23 -12.98
C LEU A 21 -19.62 -3.71 -14.32
N PRO A 22 -18.72 -2.94 -14.95
CA PRO A 22 -17.99 -3.37 -16.14
C PRO A 22 -16.94 -4.43 -15.74
N LYS A 23 -17.39 -5.67 -15.55
CA LYS A 23 -16.61 -6.77 -14.96
C LYS A 23 -15.22 -6.92 -15.58
N LEU A 24 -15.13 -6.92 -16.92
CA LEU A 24 -13.85 -7.06 -17.62
C LEU A 24 -12.86 -5.93 -17.31
N GLN A 25 -13.31 -4.67 -17.34
CA GLN A 25 -12.40 -3.53 -17.09
C GLN A 25 -11.99 -3.46 -15.62
N LEU A 26 -12.93 -3.75 -14.70
CA LEU A 26 -12.63 -3.80 -13.28
C LEU A 26 -11.66 -4.93 -12.97
N SER A 27 -11.84 -6.13 -13.53
CA SER A 27 -10.91 -7.26 -13.36
C SER A 27 -9.50 -6.93 -13.84
N VAL A 28 -9.35 -6.21 -14.96
CA VAL A 28 -8.03 -5.77 -15.43
C VAL A 28 -7.40 -4.79 -14.45
N ILE A 29 -8.14 -3.82 -13.92
CA ILE A 29 -7.61 -2.92 -12.88
C ILE A 29 -7.20 -3.68 -11.62
N MET A 30 -8.03 -4.63 -11.16
CA MET A 30 -7.70 -5.45 -9.99
C MET A 30 -6.42 -6.27 -10.23
N LEU A 31 -6.21 -6.78 -11.44
CA LEU A 31 -4.98 -7.49 -11.80
C LEU A 31 -3.73 -6.59 -11.70
N ILE A 32 -3.79 -5.38 -12.26
CA ILE A 32 -2.72 -4.37 -12.14
C ILE A 32 -2.45 -4.06 -10.67
N GLN A 33 -3.50 -3.96 -9.86
CA GLN A 33 -3.38 -3.62 -8.47
C GLN A 33 -2.74 -4.73 -7.63
N ILE A 34 -2.76 -5.99 -8.08
CA ILE A 34 -1.97 -7.08 -7.46
C ILE A 34 -0.46 -6.89 -7.73
N CYS A 35 -0.07 -6.32 -8.87
CA CYS A 35 1.35 -6.20 -9.26
C CYS A 35 2.19 -5.39 -8.26
N GLU A 36 1.61 -4.35 -7.68
CA GLU A 36 2.28 -3.40 -6.80
C GLU A 36 2.72 -4.03 -5.45
N PRO A 37 1.82 -4.67 -4.67
CA PRO A 37 2.23 -5.40 -3.47
C PRO A 37 3.19 -6.57 -3.78
N ILE A 38 3.06 -7.25 -4.94
CA ILE A 38 4.04 -8.28 -5.33
C ILE A 38 5.42 -7.66 -5.59
N ALA A 39 5.48 -6.56 -6.37
CA ALA A 39 6.73 -5.88 -6.71
C ALA A 39 7.45 -5.34 -5.46
N SER A 40 6.69 -4.76 -4.52
CA SER A 40 7.25 -4.19 -3.29
C SER A 40 7.66 -5.25 -2.26
N GLN A 41 6.86 -6.30 -2.06
CA GLN A 41 7.07 -7.26 -0.97
C GLN A 41 7.87 -8.51 -1.36
N SER A 42 8.02 -8.80 -2.66
CA SER A 42 8.78 -9.98 -3.11
C SER A 42 10.24 -10.01 -2.65
N ILE A 43 10.76 -8.88 -2.20
CA ILE A 43 12.17 -8.73 -1.85
C ILE A 43 12.46 -8.94 -0.36
N TYR A 44 11.45 -8.79 0.51
CA TYR A 44 11.59 -8.95 1.95
C TYR A 44 12.21 -10.29 2.39
N PRO A 45 11.89 -11.44 1.76
CA PRO A 45 12.47 -12.71 2.16
C PRO A 45 13.98 -12.79 1.98
N TYR A 46 14.54 -12.09 0.98
CA TYR A 46 15.92 -12.30 0.56
C TYR A 46 16.79 -11.04 0.57
N ILE A 47 16.24 -9.83 0.73
CA ILE A 47 16.99 -8.58 0.67
C ILE A 47 18.12 -8.52 1.69
N ASN A 48 17.88 -9.01 2.90
CA ASN A 48 18.89 -9.05 3.95
C ASN A 48 20.05 -9.97 3.56
N GLN A 49 19.75 -11.15 3.00
CA GLN A 49 20.79 -12.07 2.54
C GLN A 49 21.55 -11.50 1.33
N LEU A 50 20.83 -10.95 0.34
CA LEU A 50 21.43 -10.29 -0.82
C LEU A 50 22.42 -9.19 -0.39
N VAL A 51 22.05 -8.36 0.59
CA VAL A 51 22.92 -7.29 1.09
C VAL A 51 24.13 -7.84 1.85
N SER A 52 23.97 -8.93 2.60
CA SER A 52 25.10 -9.59 3.29
C SER A 52 26.13 -10.20 2.34
N GLU A 53 25.71 -10.62 1.15
CA GLU A 53 26.57 -11.21 0.11
C GLU A 53 27.31 -10.13 -0.72
N LEU A 54 26.97 -8.84 -0.55
CA LEU A 54 27.66 -7.74 -1.24
C LEU A 54 28.87 -7.23 -0.44
N ASP A 55 29.93 -6.88 -1.17
CA ASP A 55 31.19 -6.35 -0.62
C ASP A 55 31.03 -5.08 0.25
N ILE A 56 29.90 -4.36 0.14
CA ILE A 56 29.67 -3.10 0.85
C ILE A 56 29.59 -3.25 2.37
N THR A 57 29.19 -4.43 2.85
CA THR A 57 29.14 -4.72 4.29
C THR A 57 30.51 -5.07 4.86
N GLY A 58 31.47 -5.45 4.01
CA GLY A 58 32.77 -5.97 4.43
C GLY A 58 32.66 -7.20 5.34
N GLY A 59 31.56 -7.96 5.24
CA GLY A 59 31.24 -9.09 6.13
C GLY A 59 30.62 -8.70 7.47
N ASP A 60 30.33 -7.41 7.72
CA ASP A 60 29.69 -6.96 8.95
C ASP A 60 28.16 -7.12 8.87
N GLU A 61 27.66 -8.21 9.45
CA GLU A 61 26.23 -8.51 9.54
C GLU A 61 25.42 -7.42 10.25
N LYS A 62 26.07 -6.62 11.12
CA LYS A 62 25.40 -5.52 11.82
C LYS A 62 25.02 -4.38 10.87
N LYS A 63 25.68 -4.24 9.73
CA LYS A 63 25.37 -3.20 8.73
C LYS A 63 24.34 -3.64 7.69
N VAL A 64 24.06 -4.93 7.61
CA VAL A 64 23.10 -5.51 6.64
C VAL A 64 21.74 -4.86 6.78
N GLY A 65 21.25 -4.71 8.02
CA GLY A 65 19.98 -4.06 8.29
C GLY A 65 19.92 -2.64 7.74
N TYR A 66 20.94 -1.81 8.00
CA TYR A 66 21.01 -0.42 7.50
C TYR A 66 20.82 -0.34 5.98
N TYR A 67 21.60 -1.12 5.21
CA TYR A 67 21.56 -1.09 3.75
C TYR A 67 20.28 -1.73 3.18
N ALA A 68 19.76 -2.79 3.79
CA ALA A 68 18.50 -3.42 3.39
C ALA A 68 17.32 -2.44 3.55
N GLY A 69 17.21 -1.79 4.71
CA GLY A 69 16.18 -0.79 4.97
C GLY A 69 16.30 0.43 4.06
N LEU A 70 17.51 0.86 3.69
CA LEU A 70 17.70 1.93 2.71
C LEU A 70 17.13 1.57 1.34
N ILE A 71 17.36 0.34 0.85
CA ILE A 71 16.82 -0.14 -0.43
C ILE A 71 15.28 -0.18 -0.40
N GLU A 72 14.69 -0.63 0.71
CA GLU A 72 13.24 -0.66 0.92
C GLU A 72 12.63 0.75 0.96
N SER A 73 13.27 1.66 1.70
CA SER A 73 12.85 3.05 1.86
C SER A 73 12.88 3.84 0.55
N LEU A 74 13.90 3.64 -0.28
CA LEU A 74 14.06 4.35 -1.56
C LEU A 74 12.92 4.08 -2.55
N PHE A 75 12.36 2.88 -2.53
CA PHE A 75 11.17 2.54 -3.32
C PHE A 75 9.98 3.42 -2.94
N PHE A 76 9.61 3.47 -1.65
CA PHE A 76 8.49 4.27 -1.19
C PHE A 76 8.75 5.78 -1.29
N LEU A 77 10.01 6.22 -1.12
CA LEU A 77 10.38 7.62 -1.25
C LEU A 77 10.15 8.12 -2.69
N THR A 78 10.66 7.38 -3.67
CA THR A 78 10.51 7.75 -5.09
C THR A 78 9.07 7.61 -5.58
N GLU A 79 8.32 6.65 -5.05
CA GLU A 79 6.87 6.52 -5.28
C GLU A 79 6.12 7.75 -4.72
N ALA A 80 6.37 8.14 -3.46
CA ALA A 80 5.74 9.29 -2.83
C ALA A 80 5.99 10.60 -3.62
N MET A 81 7.19 10.74 -4.18
CA MET A 81 7.57 11.89 -5.00
C MET A 81 6.87 11.95 -6.35
N THR A 82 6.37 10.83 -6.89
CA THR A 82 5.92 10.71 -8.30
C THR A 82 4.45 10.35 -8.45
N VAL A 83 3.81 9.79 -7.42
CA VAL A 83 2.42 9.32 -7.47
C VAL A 83 1.41 10.42 -7.87
N LEU A 84 1.61 11.65 -7.39
CA LEU A 84 0.74 12.79 -7.73
C LEU A 84 0.93 13.24 -9.17
N GLN A 85 2.17 13.20 -9.67
CA GLN A 85 2.56 13.59 -11.01
C GLN A 85 1.97 12.60 -12.02
N TRP A 86 2.06 11.30 -11.74
CA TRP A 86 1.42 10.27 -12.57
C TRP A 86 -0.09 10.36 -12.57
N SER A 87 -0.69 10.64 -11.40
CA SER A 87 -2.14 10.87 -11.30
C SER A 87 -2.59 12.03 -12.19
N ARG A 88 -1.93 13.20 -12.08
CA ARG A 88 -2.22 14.38 -12.91
C ARG A 88 -1.93 14.14 -14.40
N ALA A 89 -0.83 13.47 -14.71
CA ALA A 89 -0.50 13.12 -16.09
C ALA A 89 -1.60 12.24 -16.70
N SER A 90 -2.16 11.30 -15.94
CA SER A 90 -3.25 10.45 -16.42
C SER A 90 -4.57 11.19 -16.62
N ASP A 91 -4.81 12.30 -15.93
CA ASP A 91 -5.96 13.18 -16.22
C ASP A 91 -5.81 13.89 -17.57
N LEU A 92 -4.58 14.19 -17.99
CA LEU A 92 -4.28 14.93 -19.22
C LEU A 92 -4.10 14.04 -20.45
N PHE A 93 -3.37 12.93 -20.30
CA PHE A 93 -2.99 12.02 -21.38
C PHE A 93 -3.87 10.77 -21.48
N GLY A 94 -4.76 10.54 -20.51
CA GLY A 94 -5.57 9.33 -20.39
C GLY A 94 -4.99 8.31 -19.42
N ARG A 95 -5.84 7.42 -18.89
CA ARG A 95 -5.44 6.38 -17.92
C ARG A 95 -4.61 5.29 -18.58
N LYS A 96 -5.00 4.83 -19.77
CA LYS A 96 -4.41 3.66 -20.42
C LYS A 96 -2.92 3.86 -20.76
N PRO A 97 -2.49 4.96 -21.42
CA PRO A 97 -1.08 5.16 -21.76
C PRO A 97 -0.18 5.23 -20.52
N ILE A 98 -0.65 5.91 -19.47
CA ILE A 98 0.12 6.08 -18.24
C ILE A 98 0.29 4.74 -17.51
N LEU A 99 -0.77 3.92 -17.40
CA LEU A 99 -0.68 2.59 -16.81
C LEU A 99 0.31 1.67 -17.57
N LEU A 100 0.32 1.74 -18.90
CA LEU A 100 1.24 0.95 -19.73
C LEU A 100 2.71 1.37 -19.53
N ILE A 101 2.99 2.67 -19.46
CA ILE A 101 4.36 3.18 -19.21
C ILE A 101 4.83 2.75 -17.82
N GLY A 102 3.98 2.92 -16.80
CA GLY A 102 4.30 2.54 -15.43
C GLY A 102 4.59 1.04 -15.30
N LEU A 103 3.69 0.18 -15.80
CA LEU A 103 3.85 -1.27 -15.74
C LEU A 103 5.11 -1.77 -16.48
N PHE A 104 5.37 -1.27 -17.69
CA PHE A 104 6.58 -1.64 -18.44
C PHE A 104 7.84 -1.21 -17.70
N GLY A 105 7.82 0.00 -17.15
CA GLY A 105 8.91 0.56 -16.36
C GLY A 105 9.20 -0.24 -15.09
N THR A 106 8.16 -0.56 -14.32
CA THR A 106 8.25 -1.38 -13.10
C THR A 106 8.76 -2.79 -13.43
N GLY A 107 8.19 -3.46 -14.45
CA GLY A 107 8.63 -4.79 -14.87
C GLY A 107 10.10 -4.83 -15.28
N SER A 108 10.54 -3.86 -16.09
CA SER A 108 11.93 -3.75 -16.52
C SER A 108 12.88 -3.46 -15.34
N SER A 109 12.48 -2.58 -14.42
CA SER A 109 13.28 -2.22 -13.24
C SER A 109 13.48 -3.40 -12.29
N ILE A 110 12.48 -4.28 -12.15
CA ILE A 110 12.59 -5.49 -11.33
C ILE A 110 13.58 -6.48 -11.96
N LEU A 111 13.58 -6.63 -13.29
CA LEU A 111 14.58 -7.45 -13.97
C LEU A 111 16.00 -6.89 -13.79
N CYS A 112 16.17 -5.57 -13.92
CA CYS A 112 17.44 -4.89 -13.65
C CYS A 112 17.91 -5.11 -12.21
N PHE A 113 16.99 -5.09 -11.24
CA PHE A 113 17.30 -5.37 -9.83
C PHE A 113 17.85 -6.79 -9.65
N GLY A 114 17.24 -7.80 -10.29
CA GLY A 114 17.72 -9.19 -10.23
C GLY A 114 19.09 -9.42 -10.90
N LEU A 115 19.46 -8.59 -11.88
CA LEU A 115 20.76 -8.62 -12.57
C LEU A 115 21.83 -7.73 -11.90
N SER A 116 21.50 -7.07 -10.79
CA SER A 116 22.41 -6.14 -10.14
C SER A 116 23.39 -6.86 -9.22
N ARG A 117 24.70 -6.63 -9.42
CA ARG A 117 25.79 -7.16 -8.57
C ARG A 117 26.42 -6.12 -7.64
N THR A 118 26.04 -4.86 -7.78
CA THR A 118 26.57 -3.76 -6.97
C THR A 118 25.44 -3.13 -6.19
N PHE A 119 25.77 -2.65 -4.99
CA PHE A 119 24.79 -1.95 -4.14
C PHE A 119 24.14 -0.76 -4.87
N TRP A 120 24.93 0.01 -5.63
CA TRP A 120 24.42 1.15 -6.38
C TRP A 120 23.48 0.75 -7.52
N ALA A 121 23.73 -0.37 -8.20
CA ALA A 121 22.81 -0.87 -9.22
C ALA A 121 21.46 -1.30 -8.61
N LEU A 122 21.47 -1.91 -7.40
CA LEU A 122 20.25 -2.23 -6.65
C LEU A 122 19.48 -0.96 -6.26
N VAL A 123 20.19 0.05 -5.76
CA VAL A 123 19.63 1.36 -5.40
C VAL A 123 18.96 2.03 -6.60
N VAL A 124 19.66 2.14 -7.73
CA VAL A 124 19.13 2.75 -8.96
C VAL A 124 17.91 1.97 -9.45
N SER A 125 17.98 0.64 -9.50
CA SER A 125 16.88 -0.21 -9.94
C SER A 125 15.64 -0.06 -9.03
N ARG A 126 15.83 0.15 -7.72
CA ARG A 126 14.70 0.42 -6.80
C ARG A 126 14.12 1.81 -6.92
N CYS A 127 14.94 2.82 -7.08
CA CYS A 127 14.46 4.17 -7.36
C CYS A 127 13.65 4.21 -8.66
N LEU A 128 14.10 3.51 -9.71
CA LEU A 128 13.34 3.38 -10.96
C LEU A 128 12.03 2.62 -10.76
N CYS A 129 12.06 1.53 -9.99
CA CYS A 129 10.87 0.76 -9.67
C CYS A 129 9.81 1.62 -8.97
N GLY A 130 10.20 2.38 -7.92
CA GLY A 130 9.28 3.27 -7.20
C GLY A 130 8.80 4.45 -8.04
N LEU A 131 9.69 5.10 -8.80
CA LEU A 131 9.35 6.21 -9.70
C LEU A 131 8.33 5.81 -10.77
N LEU A 132 8.40 4.58 -11.27
CA LEU A 132 7.50 4.05 -12.32
C LEU A 132 6.26 3.36 -11.73
N ASN A 133 6.20 3.20 -10.42
CA ASN A 133 5.09 2.56 -9.70
C ASN A 133 4.03 3.55 -9.17
N GLY A 134 3.84 4.70 -9.83
CA GLY A 134 2.79 5.68 -9.50
C GLY A 134 1.35 5.25 -9.85
N ASN A 135 1.15 3.98 -10.23
CA ASN A 135 -0.10 3.47 -10.80
C ASN A 135 -1.26 3.47 -9.79
N ILE A 136 -1.00 3.49 -8.48
CA ILE A 136 -2.04 3.47 -7.43
C ILE A 136 -3.05 4.60 -7.61
N GLY A 137 -2.55 5.82 -7.79
CA GLY A 137 -3.39 7.00 -7.95
C GLY A 137 -4.21 6.91 -9.23
N VAL A 138 -3.59 6.49 -10.33
CA VAL A 138 -4.22 6.29 -11.63
C VAL A 138 -5.31 5.22 -11.58
N MET A 139 -5.06 4.09 -10.91
CA MET A 139 -6.03 3.01 -10.74
C MET A 139 -7.23 3.44 -9.89
N LYS A 140 -7.01 4.13 -8.78
CA LYS A 140 -8.11 4.67 -7.95
C LYS A 140 -8.99 5.63 -8.74
N SER A 141 -8.39 6.47 -9.58
CA SER A 141 -9.12 7.33 -10.49
C SER A 141 -9.88 6.52 -11.56
N ALA A 142 -9.25 5.51 -12.16
CA ALA A 142 -9.89 4.65 -13.16
C ALA A 142 -11.09 3.85 -12.59
N VAL A 143 -10.99 3.34 -11.36
CA VAL A 143 -12.16 2.73 -10.67
C VAL A 143 -13.24 3.77 -10.44
N GLY A 144 -12.87 5.01 -10.08
CA GLY A 144 -13.80 6.13 -9.96
C GLY A 144 -14.52 6.46 -11.26
N ASP A 145 -13.81 6.42 -12.39
CA ASP A 145 -14.33 6.68 -13.74
C ASP A 145 -15.27 5.55 -14.22
N LEU A 146 -15.04 4.31 -13.76
CA LEU A 146 -15.82 3.12 -14.14
C LEU A 146 -17.02 2.82 -13.24
N THR A 147 -17.17 3.56 -12.14
CA THR A 147 -18.17 3.26 -11.12
C THR A 147 -19.08 4.44 -10.84
N ASP A 148 -20.36 4.11 -10.67
CA ASP A 148 -21.41 5.05 -10.30
C ASP A 148 -21.71 4.98 -8.80
N ARG A 149 -22.49 5.95 -8.30
CA ARG A 149 -22.95 5.97 -6.89
C ARG A 149 -23.64 4.67 -6.44
N THR A 150 -24.22 3.92 -7.37
CA THR A 150 -24.97 2.68 -7.13
C THR A 150 -24.08 1.44 -6.94
N ASN A 151 -22.86 1.42 -7.51
CA ASN A 151 -21.99 0.24 -7.55
C ASN A 151 -20.56 0.48 -7.03
N ARG A 152 -20.19 1.74 -6.75
CA ARG A 152 -18.87 2.12 -6.22
C ARG A 152 -18.48 1.37 -4.96
N ALA A 153 -19.40 1.18 -4.01
CA ALA A 153 -19.08 0.47 -2.76
C ALA A 153 -18.59 -0.96 -3.01
N GLU A 154 -19.18 -1.66 -3.98
CA GLU A 154 -18.78 -3.03 -4.35
C GLU A 154 -17.40 -3.05 -5.02
N ALA A 155 -17.14 -2.12 -5.94
CA ALA A 155 -15.84 -2.01 -6.59
C ALA A 155 -14.69 -1.70 -5.60
N TYR A 156 -14.93 -0.81 -4.64
CA TYR A 156 -13.95 -0.46 -3.62
C TYR A 156 -13.73 -1.57 -2.58
N ALA A 157 -14.70 -2.49 -2.41
CA ALA A 157 -14.56 -3.64 -1.50
C ALA A 157 -13.52 -4.66 -1.97
N PHE A 158 -13.17 -4.68 -3.27
CA PHE A 158 -12.14 -5.57 -3.80
C PHE A 158 -10.70 -5.06 -3.55
N LEU A 159 -10.50 -3.77 -3.32
CA LEU A 159 -9.15 -3.19 -3.18
C LEU A 159 -8.33 -3.83 -2.04
N PRO A 160 -8.88 -4.05 -0.83
CA PRO A 160 -8.13 -4.71 0.25
C PRO A 160 -7.83 -6.19 -0.04
N ILE A 161 -8.73 -6.88 -0.74
CA ILE A 161 -8.57 -8.30 -1.10
C ILE A 161 -7.38 -8.47 -2.04
N VAL A 162 -7.30 -7.60 -3.06
CA VAL A 162 -6.19 -7.56 -4.01
C VAL A 162 -4.86 -7.31 -3.29
N TRP A 163 -4.84 -6.36 -2.36
CA TRP A 163 -3.64 -6.09 -1.56
C TRP A 163 -3.18 -7.32 -0.79
N ALA A 164 -4.10 -8.01 -0.12
CA ALA A 164 -3.79 -9.22 0.64
C ALA A 164 -3.24 -10.34 -0.25
N ILE A 165 -3.82 -10.55 -1.44
CA ILE A 165 -3.31 -11.53 -2.42
C ILE A 165 -1.87 -11.21 -2.79
N GLY A 166 -1.56 -9.96 -3.11
CA GLY A 166 -0.19 -9.58 -3.47
C GLY A 166 0.78 -9.68 -2.30
N ALA A 167 0.32 -9.35 -1.09
CA ALA A 167 1.11 -9.50 0.14
C ALA A 167 1.39 -10.96 0.51
N SER A 168 0.54 -11.90 0.08
CA SER A 168 0.80 -13.33 0.18
C SER A 168 1.76 -13.82 -0.92
N VAL A 169 1.46 -13.46 -2.17
CA VAL A 169 2.16 -14.01 -3.35
C VAL A 169 3.57 -13.45 -3.49
N GLY A 170 3.78 -12.17 -3.18
CA GLY A 170 5.08 -11.51 -3.26
C GLY A 170 6.16 -12.24 -2.47
N PRO A 171 6.05 -12.33 -1.14
CA PRO A 171 7.02 -13.04 -0.32
C PRO A 171 7.15 -14.53 -0.67
N LEU A 172 6.08 -15.17 -1.16
CA LEU A 172 6.12 -16.56 -1.59
C LEU A 172 7.07 -16.72 -2.77
N ILE A 173 6.88 -15.91 -3.82
CA ILE A 173 7.74 -15.88 -5.01
C ILE A 173 9.19 -15.56 -4.59
N GLY A 174 9.34 -14.51 -3.79
CA GLY A 174 10.62 -14.03 -3.30
C GLY A 174 11.45 -15.08 -2.58
N GLY A 175 10.85 -15.72 -1.57
CA GLY A 175 11.55 -16.72 -0.76
C GLY A 175 11.70 -18.06 -1.48
N SER A 176 10.65 -18.54 -2.17
CA SER A 176 10.67 -19.88 -2.75
C SER A 176 11.65 -20.02 -3.92
N LEU A 177 11.79 -18.97 -4.74
CA LEU A 177 12.63 -18.97 -5.93
C LEU A 177 14.03 -18.40 -5.70
N ALA A 178 14.34 -17.92 -4.50
CA ALA A 178 15.70 -17.47 -4.16
C ALA A 178 16.69 -18.64 -4.24
N ARG A 179 17.90 -18.37 -4.75
CA ARG A 179 19.01 -19.33 -4.90
C ARG A 179 18.60 -20.61 -5.65
N PRO A 180 18.16 -20.49 -6.92
CA PRO A 180 17.64 -21.63 -7.67
C PRO A 180 18.69 -22.71 -7.93
N HIS A 181 19.97 -22.34 -8.06
CA HIS A 181 21.07 -23.28 -8.22
C HIS A 181 21.18 -24.27 -7.04
N ASP A 182 21.02 -23.77 -5.80
CA ASP A 182 21.18 -24.61 -4.60
C ASP A 182 19.93 -25.44 -4.31
N ARG A 183 18.76 -24.94 -4.72
CA ARG A 183 17.47 -25.56 -4.42
C ARG A 183 17.00 -26.54 -5.51
N PHE A 184 17.26 -26.20 -6.76
CA PHE A 184 16.82 -26.95 -7.94
C PHE A 184 18.02 -27.24 -8.87
N PRO A 185 19.05 -27.95 -8.36
CA PRO A 185 20.31 -28.12 -9.09
C PRO A 185 20.16 -28.86 -10.42
N GLU A 186 19.15 -29.72 -10.55
CA GLU A 186 18.88 -30.47 -11.80
C GLU A 186 18.36 -29.57 -12.93
N ILE A 187 17.63 -28.49 -12.60
CA ILE A 187 16.98 -27.61 -13.59
C ILE A 187 17.81 -26.34 -13.83
N PHE A 188 18.48 -25.82 -12.80
CA PHE A 188 19.19 -24.55 -12.82
C PHE A 188 20.70 -24.72 -12.55
N SER A 189 21.35 -25.60 -13.30
CA SER A 189 22.78 -25.93 -13.16
C SER A 189 23.75 -24.92 -13.80
N ALA A 190 23.25 -23.98 -14.59
CA ALA A 190 24.10 -23.00 -15.28
C ALA A 190 24.80 -22.03 -14.30
N ALA A 191 26.07 -21.70 -14.58
CA ALA A 191 26.88 -20.76 -13.79
C ALA A 191 26.20 -19.38 -13.60
N PHE A 192 25.36 -18.98 -14.56
CA PHE A 192 24.53 -17.77 -14.47
C PHE A 192 23.70 -17.71 -13.18
N TRP A 193 23.17 -18.83 -12.69
CA TRP A 193 22.33 -18.87 -11.49
C TRP A 193 23.11 -18.81 -10.19
N GLN A 194 24.41 -19.14 -10.22
CA GLN A 194 25.33 -18.89 -9.11
C GLN A 194 25.71 -17.42 -9.05
N ASP A 195 25.94 -16.83 -10.22
CA ASP A 195 26.26 -15.43 -10.43
C ASP A 195 25.10 -14.47 -10.12
N PHE A 196 23.85 -14.92 -10.34
CA PHE A 196 22.62 -14.15 -10.12
C PHE A 196 21.59 -14.94 -9.31
N PRO A 197 21.86 -15.18 -8.00
CA PRO A 197 21.03 -16.06 -7.16
C PRO A 197 19.61 -15.54 -6.93
N TYR A 198 19.35 -14.25 -7.13
CA TYR A 198 18.05 -13.61 -6.92
C TYR A 198 17.37 -13.16 -8.22
N PHE A 199 17.89 -13.57 -9.39
CA PHE A 199 17.27 -13.20 -10.66
C PHE A 199 15.96 -13.97 -10.92
N LEU A 200 15.86 -15.24 -10.53
CA LEU A 200 14.64 -16.04 -10.74
C LEU A 200 13.39 -15.46 -10.06
N PRO A 201 13.41 -15.05 -8.77
CA PRO A 201 12.25 -14.39 -8.17
C PRO A 201 11.91 -13.08 -8.87
N CYS A 202 12.92 -12.34 -9.36
CA CYS A 202 12.70 -11.11 -10.13
C CYS A 202 12.07 -11.40 -11.50
N VAL A 203 12.44 -12.49 -12.18
CA VAL A 203 11.82 -12.93 -13.44
C VAL A 203 10.36 -13.34 -13.22
N ALA A 204 10.06 -14.07 -12.15
CA ALA A 204 8.69 -14.46 -11.84
C ALA A 204 7.80 -13.23 -11.52
N THR A 205 8.29 -12.31 -10.67
CA THR A 205 7.59 -11.06 -10.36
C THR A 205 7.46 -10.17 -11.60
N GLY A 206 8.55 -9.94 -12.34
CA GLY A 206 8.54 -9.14 -13.56
C GLY A 206 7.65 -9.73 -14.65
N GLY A 207 7.64 -11.06 -14.80
CA GLY A 207 6.76 -11.79 -15.71
C GLY A 207 5.29 -11.59 -15.38
N PHE A 208 4.92 -11.59 -14.09
CA PHE A 208 3.56 -11.24 -13.65
C PHE A 208 3.21 -9.78 -14.02
N VAL A 209 4.13 -8.83 -13.82
CA VAL A 209 3.94 -7.42 -14.21
C VAL A 209 3.77 -7.28 -15.73
N PHE A 210 4.58 -7.97 -16.54
CA PHE A 210 4.46 -7.95 -17.99
C PHE A 210 3.17 -8.62 -18.48
N LEU A 211 2.72 -9.70 -17.82
CA LEU A 211 1.42 -10.30 -18.12
C LEU A 211 0.28 -9.31 -17.89
N SER A 212 0.33 -8.55 -16.79
CA SER A 212 -0.62 -7.46 -16.53
C SER A 212 -0.51 -6.34 -17.55
N TRP A 213 0.71 -5.99 -17.99
CA TRP A 213 0.92 -5.03 -19.07
C TRP A 213 0.23 -5.46 -20.38
N PHE A 214 0.37 -6.74 -20.78
CA PHE A 214 -0.33 -7.29 -21.94
C PHE A 214 -1.86 -7.29 -21.75
N ALA A 215 -2.35 -7.60 -20.54
CA ALA A 215 -3.77 -7.54 -20.23
C ALA A 215 -4.34 -6.11 -20.37
N VAL A 216 -3.60 -5.08 -19.94
CA VAL A 216 -3.98 -3.68 -20.14
C VAL A 216 -3.99 -3.31 -21.62
N LEU A 217 -2.96 -3.73 -22.36
CA LEU A 217 -2.84 -3.46 -23.78
C LEU A 217 -4.07 -4.01 -24.55
N ALA A 218 -4.43 -5.27 -24.29
CA ALA A 218 -5.48 -5.99 -25.00
C ALA A 218 -6.91 -5.63 -24.53
N PHE A 219 -7.15 -5.54 -23.22
CA PHE A 219 -8.52 -5.52 -22.68
C PHE A 219 -8.93 -4.19 -22.03
N PHE A 220 -7.97 -3.37 -21.57
CA PHE A 220 -8.30 -2.09 -20.95
C PHE A 220 -8.64 -1.05 -22.02
N LYS A 221 -9.78 -0.38 -21.86
CA LYS A 221 -10.21 0.72 -22.74
C LYS A 221 -9.97 2.05 -22.01
N GLU A 222 -9.67 3.09 -22.77
CA GLU A 222 -9.47 4.43 -22.21
C GLU A 222 -10.77 4.94 -21.58
N THR A 223 -10.67 5.47 -20.35
CA THR A 223 -11.81 5.95 -19.57
C THR A 223 -11.97 7.46 -19.67
N VAL A 224 -10.88 8.21 -19.96
CA VAL A 224 -10.93 9.66 -20.12
C VAL A 224 -11.41 10.01 -21.53
N PRO A 225 -12.47 10.82 -21.70
CA PRO A 225 -12.92 11.26 -23.02
C PRO A 225 -11.81 12.04 -23.72
N SER A 226 -11.48 11.64 -24.96
CA SER A 226 -10.44 12.31 -25.74
C SER A 226 -10.75 13.81 -25.88
N ARG A 227 -9.75 14.67 -25.67
CA ARG A 227 -9.87 16.14 -25.79
C ARG A 227 -10.48 16.59 -27.13
N ASN A 228 -10.38 15.78 -28.19
CA ASN A 228 -11.03 16.04 -29.48
C ASN A 228 -12.56 15.91 -29.45
N GLN A 229 -13.12 15.06 -28.58
CA GLN A 229 -14.57 14.85 -28.46
C GLN A 229 -15.28 16.07 -27.83
N LYS A 230 -14.64 16.73 -26.86
CA LYS A 230 -15.12 18.02 -26.30
C LYS A 230 -15.12 19.14 -27.33
N ARG A 231 -14.16 19.16 -28.27
CA ARG A 231 -14.06 20.20 -29.29
C ARG A 231 -15.17 20.05 -30.35
N HIS A 232 -15.52 18.82 -30.75
CA HIS A 232 -16.66 18.59 -31.66
C HIS A 232 -18.01 18.96 -31.03
N GLY A 233 -18.26 18.60 -29.76
CA GLY A 233 -19.51 18.96 -29.08
C GLY A 233 -19.70 20.47 -28.87
N LEU A 234 -18.62 21.25 -28.76
CA LEU A 234 -18.67 22.72 -28.71
C LEU A 234 -18.86 23.36 -30.09
N THR A 235 -18.60 22.63 -31.19
CA THR A 235 -18.75 23.17 -32.55
C THR A 235 -20.16 22.91 -33.10
N GLU A 236 -20.85 21.86 -32.66
CA GLU A 236 -22.24 21.56 -33.07
C GLU A 236 -23.29 22.40 -32.32
N VAL A 237 -23.02 22.87 -31.10
CA VAL A 237 -23.98 23.67 -30.30
C VAL A 237 -23.98 25.16 -30.69
N GLY A 238 -23.16 25.57 -31.66
CA GLY A 238 -22.88 26.98 -31.96
C GLY A 238 -23.63 27.62 -33.12
N SER A 239 -24.69 27.02 -33.69
CA SER A 239 -25.29 27.59 -34.92
C SER A 239 -26.81 27.66 -35.03
N GLU A 240 -27.61 27.26 -34.04
CA GLU A 240 -29.09 27.27 -34.20
C GLU A 240 -29.91 28.18 -33.27
N ASP A 241 -29.36 28.80 -32.22
CA ASP A 241 -30.17 29.63 -31.31
C ASP A 241 -29.59 31.04 -31.03
N ILE A 242 -29.54 31.88 -32.06
CA ILE A 242 -29.36 33.35 -31.91
C ILE A 242 -30.62 34.05 -32.40
N SER A 243 -31.76 33.80 -31.76
CA SER A 243 -32.90 34.72 -31.83
C SER A 243 -33.88 34.43 -30.69
N ARG A 244 -33.94 35.37 -29.74
CA ARG A 244 -34.90 35.54 -28.62
C ARG A 244 -34.34 35.20 -27.24
N ALA A 245 -33.79 36.23 -26.58
CA ALA A 245 -33.95 36.43 -25.13
C ALA A 245 -33.53 37.86 -24.76
N ASP A 246 -34.49 38.80 -24.75
CA ASP A 246 -34.38 40.02 -23.96
C ASP A 246 -34.73 39.66 -22.52
N SER A 247 -33.72 39.45 -21.68
CA SER A 247 -33.83 39.40 -20.22
C SER A 247 -32.46 39.70 -19.62
N PRO A 248 -32.33 40.62 -18.64
CA PRO A 248 -31.06 40.83 -17.98
C PRO A 248 -30.64 39.54 -17.26
N PRO A 249 -29.36 39.15 -17.28
CA PRO A 249 -28.93 37.95 -16.59
C PRO A 249 -29.03 38.21 -15.09
N THR A 250 -30.03 37.60 -14.45
CA THR A 250 -30.02 37.39 -13.02
C THR A 250 -28.79 36.54 -12.73
N VAL A 251 -27.74 37.16 -12.18
CA VAL A 251 -26.54 36.46 -11.70
C VAL A 251 -26.97 35.61 -10.51
N MET A 252 -27.58 34.47 -10.78
CA MET A 252 -27.63 33.37 -9.83
C MET A 252 -26.19 32.97 -9.60
N SER A 253 -25.67 33.37 -8.45
CA SER A 253 -24.42 32.86 -7.89
C SER A 253 -24.55 31.34 -7.80
N HIS A 254 -24.12 30.64 -8.86
CA HIS A 254 -23.70 29.26 -8.75
C HIS A 254 -22.54 29.25 -7.76
N LYS A 255 -22.84 29.01 -6.47
CA LYS A 255 -21.82 28.58 -5.50
C LYS A 255 -20.96 27.55 -6.23
N HIS A 256 -19.68 27.87 -6.39
CA HIS A 256 -18.70 26.97 -6.98
C HIS A 256 -18.77 25.61 -6.27
N VAL A 257 -19.36 24.60 -6.91
CA VAL A 257 -19.20 23.20 -6.53
C VAL A 257 -17.88 22.70 -7.12
N GLY A 258 -16.81 23.43 -6.84
CA GLY A 258 -15.44 23.01 -7.10
C GLY A 258 -14.88 22.29 -5.87
N PRO A 259 -13.81 21.47 -6.01
CA PRO A 259 -13.09 20.98 -4.85
C PRO A 259 -12.62 22.16 -4.00
N LEU A 260 -12.87 22.08 -2.69
CA LEU A 260 -12.46 23.13 -1.75
C LEU A 260 -10.93 23.31 -1.81
N PRO A 261 -10.42 24.54 -1.66
CA PRO A 261 -8.98 24.78 -1.63
C PRO A 261 -8.34 23.99 -0.47
N MET A 262 -7.14 23.44 -0.70
CA MET A 262 -6.46 22.53 0.25
C MET A 262 -6.37 23.08 1.69
N ARG A 263 -6.27 24.40 1.86
CA ARG A 263 -6.20 25.05 3.17
C ARG A 263 -7.50 24.93 3.97
N GLU A 264 -8.64 24.97 3.31
CA GLU A 264 -9.97 24.83 3.94
C GLU A 264 -10.32 23.36 4.24
N LEU A 265 -9.68 22.42 3.52
CA LEU A 265 -9.81 20.99 3.77
C LEU A 265 -8.98 20.48 4.95
N LEU A 266 -7.99 21.25 5.42
CA LEU A 266 -7.17 20.91 6.59
C LEU A 266 -7.90 21.19 7.91
N GLY A 267 -9.17 20.79 8.00
CA GLY A 267 -9.93 20.81 9.23
C GLY A 267 -9.50 19.70 10.19
N PHE A 268 -9.90 19.84 11.45
CA PHE A 268 -9.62 18.85 12.50
C PHE A 268 -9.98 17.39 12.10
N PRO A 269 -11.15 17.10 11.48
CA PRO A 269 -11.51 15.74 11.04
C PRO A 269 -10.49 15.11 10.07
N VAL A 270 -9.99 15.90 9.11
CA VAL A 270 -9.03 15.44 8.11
C VAL A 270 -7.68 15.24 8.76
N ILE A 271 -7.21 16.20 9.56
CA ILE A 271 -5.90 16.14 10.21
C ILE A 271 -5.80 14.92 11.14
N ILE A 272 -6.79 14.69 12.01
CA ILE A 272 -6.73 13.56 12.96
C ILE A 272 -6.80 12.21 12.25
N SER A 273 -7.58 12.10 11.17
CA SER A 273 -7.67 10.89 10.34
C SER A 273 -6.35 10.60 9.62
N VAL A 274 -5.78 11.62 8.99
CA VAL A 274 -4.51 11.51 8.26
C VAL A 274 -3.38 11.18 9.22
N ALA A 275 -3.31 11.83 10.39
CA ALA A 275 -2.28 11.58 11.38
C ALA A 275 -2.32 10.13 11.91
N ASN A 276 -3.50 9.61 12.22
CA ASN A 276 -3.67 8.21 12.63
C ASN A 276 -3.33 7.22 11.51
N TYR A 277 -3.67 7.54 10.26
CA TYR A 277 -3.29 6.71 9.11
C TYR A 277 -1.77 6.70 8.89
N VAL A 278 -1.11 7.85 9.03
CA VAL A 278 0.35 7.97 8.97
C VAL A 278 1.01 7.14 10.06
N ALA A 279 0.53 7.22 11.30
CA ALA A 279 1.06 6.43 12.42
C ALA A 279 0.91 4.93 12.18
N LEU A 280 -0.27 4.47 11.75
CA LEU A 280 -0.50 3.07 11.40
C LEU A 280 0.39 2.61 10.24
N ALA A 281 0.48 3.39 9.16
CA ALA A 281 1.31 3.06 8.00
C ALA A 281 2.79 2.96 8.38
N PHE A 282 3.26 3.85 9.26
CA PHE A 282 4.63 3.85 9.78
C PHE A 282 4.94 2.59 10.59
N LEU A 283 4.10 2.27 11.58
CA LEU A 283 4.28 1.09 12.43
C LEU A 283 4.19 -0.22 11.64
N ASN A 284 3.21 -0.31 10.72
CA ASN A 284 3.05 -1.50 9.87
C ASN A 284 4.25 -1.72 8.95
N THR A 285 4.76 -0.66 8.32
CA THR A 285 5.91 -0.80 7.41
C THR A 285 7.19 -1.10 8.19
N THR A 286 7.34 -0.52 9.38
CA THR A 286 8.41 -0.88 10.32
C THR A 286 8.37 -2.37 10.69
N LEU A 287 7.20 -2.89 11.03
CA LEU A 287 7.03 -4.32 11.32
C LEU A 287 7.38 -5.18 10.09
N GLY A 288 6.93 -4.75 8.91
CA GLY A 288 7.22 -5.41 7.62
C GLY A 288 8.70 -5.49 7.28
N ALA A 289 9.52 -4.51 7.70
CA ALA A 289 10.98 -4.51 7.51
C ALA A 289 11.72 -5.24 8.64
N LEU A 290 11.28 -5.08 9.89
CA LEU A 290 11.92 -5.69 11.06
C LEU A 290 11.70 -7.19 11.14
N LEU A 291 10.51 -7.68 10.81
CA LEU A 291 10.18 -9.10 10.95
C LEU A 291 11.06 -10.00 10.06
N PRO A 292 11.23 -9.73 8.75
CA PRO A 292 12.16 -10.49 7.90
C PRO A 292 13.62 -10.33 8.33
N LEU A 293 14.04 -9.12 8.72
CA LEU A 293 15.39 -8.88 9.22
C LEU A 293 15.67 -9.72 10.48
N PHE A 294 14.76 -9.70 11.45
CA PHE A 294 14.84 -10.51 12.66
C PHE A 294 14.92 -12.00 12.35
N MET A 295 14.11 -12.48 11.40
CA MET A 295 14.15 -13.88 10.98
C MET A 295 15.47 -14.24 10.28
N ALA A 296 16.04 -13.34 9.47
CA ALA A 296 17.26 -13.59 8.70
C ALA A 296 18.55 -13.51 9.53
N MET A 297 18.63 -12.58 10.48
CA MET A 297 19.86 -12.34 11.25
C MET A 297 20.26 -13.55 12.10
N PRO A 298 21.57 -13.80 12.30
CA PRO A 298 22.02 -14.93 13.09
C PRO A 298 21.60 -14.84 14.56
N ARG A 299 21.53 -16.02 15.18
CA ARG A 299 21.04 -16.19 16.55
C ARG A 299 21.92 -15.50 17.61
N GLU A 300 23.21 -15.39 17.34
CA GLU A 300 24.19 -14.78 18.24
C GLU A 300 23.90 -13.29 18.51
N ILE A 301 23.41 -12.58 17.49
CA ILE A 301 23.03 -11.16 17.59
C ILE A 301 21.54 -10.95 17.85
N GLY A 302 20.81 -12.02 18.16
CA GLY A 302 19.39 -11.97 18.55
C GLY A 302 18.38 -12.11 17.40
N GLY A 303 18.79 -12.67 16.25
CA GLY A 303 17.87 -13.10 15.21
C GLY A 303 17.56 -14.60 15.24
N LEU A 304 17.02 -15.15 14.15
CA LEU A 304 16.66 -16.59 14.04
C LEU A 304 17.52 -17.40 13.06
N GLY A 305 18.28 -16.74 12.17
CA GLY A 305 19.14 -17.38 11.17
C GLY A 305 18.36 -18.23 10.15
N LEU A 306 17.13 -17.82 9.83
CA LEU A 306 16.26 -18.55 8.90
C LEU A 306 16.62 -18.24 7.44
N PRO A 307 16.58 -19.24 6.55
CA PRO A 307 16.84 -19.02 5.14
C PRO A 307 15.64 -18.33 4.44
N PRO A 308 15.86 -17.60 3.33
CA PRO A 308 14.82 -16.86 2.60
C PRO A 308 13.56 -17.65 2.24
N PRO A 309 13.65 -18.95 1.84
CA PRO A 309 12.46 -19.78 1.63
C PRO A 309 11.52 -19.83 2.83
N THR A 310 12.06 -20.02 4.02
CA THR A 310 11.27 -20.14 5.25
C THR A 310 10.66 -18.80 5.61
N ILE A 311 11.44 -17.72 5.49
CA ILE A 311 10.96 -16.35 5.69
C ILE A 311 9.81 -16.05 4.72
N GLY A 312 9.96 -16.41 3.45
CA GLY A 312 8.94 -16.26 2.42
C GLY A 312 7.65 -17.00 2.78
N ILE A 313 7.73 -18.25 3.22
CA ILE A 313 6.54 -19.03 3.64
C ILE A 313 5.84 -18.36 4.84
N VAL A 314 6.59 -17.91 5.84
CA VAL A 314 6.03 -17.23 7.03
C VAL A 314 5.31 -15.94 6.65
N LEU A 315 5.92 -15.09 5.83
CA LEU A 315 5.31 -13.85 5.35
C LEU A 315 4.11 -14.10 4.42
N SER A 316 4.16 -15.17 3.63
CA SER A 316 3.03 -15.57 2.76
C SER A 316 1.84 -16.04 3.58
N ALA A 317 2.09 -16.85 4.61
CA ALA A 317 1.09 -17.30 5.57
C ALA A 317 0.48 -16.12 6.33
N TYR A 318 1.30 -15.12 6.69
CA TYR A 318 0.85 -13.87 7.27
C TYR A 318 -0.14 -13.15 6.34
N GLY A 319 0.27 -12.82 5.11
CA GLY A 319 -0.60 -12.13 4.15
C GLY A 319 -1.91 -12.89 3.87
N LEU A 320 -1.84 -14.23 3.77
CA LEU A 320 -3.01 -15.05 3.47
C LEU A 320 -3.99 -15.08 4.65
N THR A 321 -3.46 -15.25 5.87
CA THR A 321 -4.26 -15.24 7.09
C THR A 321 -4.91 -13.88 7.29
N THR A 322 -4.17 -12.79 7.11
CA THR A 322 -4.70 -11.43 7.17
C THR A 322 -5.82 -11.21 6.16
N GLY A 323 -5.61 -11.59 4.89
CA GLY A 323 -6.63 -11.46 3.85
C GLY A 323 -7.92 -12.21 4.14
N LEU A 324 -7.81 -13.49 4.51
CA LEU A 324 -8.96 -14.32 4.89
C LEU A 324 -9.66 -13.75 6.13
N PHE A 325 -8.90 -13.31 7.13
CA PHE A 325 -9.45 -12.74 8.34
C PHE A 325 -10.23 -11.45 8.05
N GLN A 326 -9.70 -10.56 7.21
CA GLN A 326 -10.38 -9.33 6.81
C GLN A 326 -11.69 -9.63 6.07
N ILE A 327 -11.67 -10.55 5.11
CA ILE A 327 -12.88 -10.93 4.33
C ILE A 327 -13.97 -11.47 5.26
N LEU A 328 -13.61 -12.32 6.22
CA LEU A 328 -14.60 -13.02 7.06
C LEU A 328 -15.07 -12.19 8.26
N PHE A 329 -14.17 -11.44 8.91
CA PHE A 329 -14.43 -10.87 10.23
C PHE A 329 -14.52 -9.35 10.26
N PHE A 330 -13.94 -8.61 9.31
CA PHE A 330 -13.87 -7.14 9.37
C PHE A 330 -15.26 -6.49 9.51
N ALA A 331 -16.19 -6.80 8.61
CA ALA A 331 -17.54 -6.24 8.64
C ALA A 331 -18.34 -6.66 9.90
N ARG A 332 -18.02 -7.82 10.50
CA ARG A 332 -18.64 -8.24 11.77
C ARG A 332 -18.07 -7.45 12.93
N PHE A 333 -16.77 -7.20 12.94
CA PHE A 333 -16.09 -6.45 13.98
C PHE A 333 -16.53 -4.99 13.98
N VAL A 334 -16.57 -4.35 12.81
CA VAL A 334 -17.04 -2.96 12.68
C VAL A 334 -18.48 -2.83 13.16
N ARG A 335 -19.40 -3.71 12.72
CA ARG A 335 -20.81 -3.64 13.15
C ARG A 335 -21.01 -3.90 14.65
N ARG A 336 -20.17 -4.74 15.27
CA ARG A 336 -20.30 -5.10 16.69
C ARG A 336 -19.63 -4.11 17.64
N PHE A 337 -18.45 -3.62 17.28
CA PHE A 337 -17.61 -2.81 18.17
C PHE A 337 -17.57 -1.33 17.77
N GLY A 338 -17.93 -0.98 16.54
CA GLY A 338 -17.75 0.36 15.98
C GLY A 338 -16.34 0.58 15.44
N GLU A 339 -16.17 1.59 14.58
CA GLU A 339 -14.97 1.85 13.81
C GLU A 339 -13.81 2.29 14.70
N LYS A 340 -14.07 3.19 15.67
CA LYS A 340 -13.05 3.64 16.62
C LYS A 340 -12.49 2.46 17.41
N ARG A 341 -13.34 1.60 17.98
CA ARG A 341 -12.87 0.48 18.81
C ARG A 341 -12.09 -0.54 17.99
N VAL A 342 -12.49 -0.81 16.75
CA VAL A 342 -11.71 -1.67 15.84
C VAL A 342 -10.33 -1.07 15.60
N PHE A 343 -10.25 0.22 15.29
CA PHE A 343 -8.98 0.91 15.08
C PHE A 343 -8.08 0.89 16.33
N VAL A 344 -8.61 1.31 17.48
CA VAL A 344 -7.90 1.35 18.76
C VAL A 344 -7.43 -0.05 19.17
N ASN A 345 -8.29 -1.06 19.08
CA ASN A 345 -7.90 -2.44 19.40
C ASN A 345 -6.78 -2.95 18.50
N GLY A 346 -6.80 -2.65 17.20
CA GLY A 346 -5.70 -2.98 16.30
C GLY A 346 -4.41 -2.23 16.66
N MET A 347 -4.48 -0.95 17.04
CA MET A 347 -3.31 -0.19 17.52
C MET A 347 -2.74 -0.74 18.84
N ILE A 348 -3.60 -1.24 19.74
CA ILE A 348 -3.16 -1.91 20.98
C ILE A 348 -2.30 -3.13 20.66
N THR A 349 -2.60 -3.87 19.59
CA THR A 349 -1.82 -5.07 19.23
C THR A 349 -0.37 -4.79 18.84
N CYS A 350 -0.02 -3.55 18.45
CA CYS A 350 1.37 -3.15 18.17
C CYS A 350 2.28 -3.32 19.40
N LEU A 351 1.76 -3.04 20.60
CA LEU A 351 2.52 -3.13 21.86
C LEU A 351 3.02 -4.56 22.13
N PRO A 352 2.16 -5.59 22.24
CA PRO A 352 2.62 -6.95 22.44
C PRO A 352 3.48 -7.46 21.28
N VAL A 353 3.23 -7.03 20.02
CA VAL A 353 4.08 -7.42 18.89
C VAL A 353 5.53 -7.02 19.11
N PHE A 354 5.82 -5.75 19.43
CA PHE A 354 7.19 -5.30 19.67
C PHE A 354 7.79 -5.88 20.95
N ALA A 355 6.98 -6.12 21.99
CA ALA A 355 7.43 -6.77 23.22
C ALA A 355 7.80 -8.26 23.04
N LEU A 356 7.20 -8.94 22.05
CA LEU A 356 7.45 -10.36 21.78
C LEU A 356 8.81 -10.61 21.12
N PHE A 357 9.37 -9.67 20.35
CA PHE A 357 10.66 -9.87 19.67
C PHE A 357 11.81 -10.23 20.64
N PRO A 358 12.07 -9.48 21.73
CA PRO A 358 13.09 -9.86 22.71
C PRO A 358 12.83 -11.21 23.39
N ILE A 359 11.55 -11.55 23.62
CA ILE A 359 11.15 -12.82 24.23
C ILE A 359 11.48 -13.99 23.29
N ILE A 360 11.11 -13.85 22.01
CA ILE A 360 11.40 -14.83 20.97
C ILE A 360 12.93 -15.01 20.84
N SER A 361 13.69 -13.93 20.77
CA SER A 361 15.15 -13.96 20.70
C SER A 361 15.76 -14.70 21.88
N SER A 362 15.34 -14.36 23.10
CA SER A 362 15.88 -14.97 24.33
C SER A 362 15.60 -16.47 24.42
N ILE A 363 14.41 -16.91 23.98
CA ILE A 363 14.06 -18.34 23.93
C ILE A 363 14.83 -19.04 22.82
N ALA A 364 14.95 -18.42 21.64
CA ALA A 364 15.66 -18.99 20.49
C ALA A 364 17.16 -19.17 20.78
N GLN A 365 17.78 -18.25 21.52
CA GLN A 365 19.18 -18.37 21.94
C GLN A 365 19.40 -19.52 22.93
N ARG A 366 18.45 -19.78 23.83
CA ARG A 366 18.57 -20.82 24.87
C ARG A 366 18.17 -22.22 24.41
N PHE A 367 17.09 -22.31 23.63
CA PHE A 367 16.44 -23.58 23.28
C PHE A 367 16.42 -23.86 21.77
N GLY A 368 17.04 -22.99 20.96
CA GLY A 368 17.00 -23.09 19.51
C GLY A 368 15.60 -22.85 18.93
N LEU A 369 15.38 -23.31 17.69
CA LEU A 369 14.11 -23.20 16.96
C LEU A 369 13.08 -24.23 17.47
N SER A 370 12.67 -24.07 18.73
CA SER A 370 11.66 -24.92 19.37
C SER A 370 10.25 -24.62 18.87
N ILE A 371 9.30 -25.53 19.14
CA ILE A 371 7.88 -25.31 18.84
C ILE A 371 7.31 -24.06 19.52
N VAL A 372 7.89 -23.66 20.66
CA VAL A 372 7.52 -22.43 21.38
C VAL A 372 7.88 -21.20 20.56
N VAL A 373 9.08 -21.17 19.94
CA VAL A 373 9.50 -20.07 19.05
C VAL A 373 8.53 -19.92 17.88
N TRP A 374 8.17 -21.04 17.24
CA TRP A 374 7.18 -21.04 16.15
C TRP A 374 5.79 -20.60 16.61
N GLY A 375 5.36 -21.03 17.80
CA GLY A 375 4.11 -20.57 18.41
C GLY A 375 4.09 -19.07 18.68
N LEU A 376 5.21 -18.49 19.15
CA LEU A 376 5.35 -17.05 19.36
C LEU A 376 5.39 -16.26 18.05
N ILE A 377 6.07 -16.77 17.02
CA ILE A 377 6.00 -16.19 15.66
C ILE A 377 4.55 -16.20 15.17
N GLY A 378 3.84 -17.32 15.31
CA GLY A 378 2.42 -17.42 14.97
C GLY A 378 1.56 -16.41 15.73
N CYS A 379 1.87 -16.15 17.02
CA CYS A 379 1.23 -15.12 17.82
C CYS A 379 1.51 -13.71 17.26
N VAL A 380 2.76 -13.39 16.90
CA VAL A 380 3.12 -12.12 16.24
C VAL A 380 2.34 -11.94 14.93
N LEU A 381 2.23 -12.98 14.11
CA LEU A 381 1.47 -12.93 12.87
C LEU A 381 -0.04 -12.72 13.12
N ALA A 382 -0.62 -13.41 14.11
CA ALA A 382 -2.03 -13.24 14.45
C ALA A 382 -2.33 -11.83 14.98
N LEU A 383 -1.44 -11.27 15.80
CA LEU A 383 -1.54 -9.89 16.26
C LEU A 383 -1.37 -8.89 15.11
N GLY A 384 -0.43 -9.14 14.18
CA GLY A 384 -0.27 -8.34 12.97
C GLY A 384 -1.54 -8.35 12.09
N ALA A 385 -2.20 -9.50 11.95
CA ALA A 385 -3.45 -9.58 11.20
C ALA A 385 -4.58 -8.74 11.82
N LEU A 386 -4.62 -8.64 13.16
CA LEU A 386 -5.52 -7.75 13.87
C LEU A 386 -5.15 -6.27 13.65
N MET A 387 -3.86 -5.93 13.72
CA MET A 387 -3.36 -4.59 13.38
C MET A 387 -3.79 -4.16 11.97
N ASP A 388 -3.70 -5.05 10.99
CA ASP A 388 -4.06 -4.74 9.60
C ASP A 388 -5.55 -4.41 9.42
N THR A 389 -6.44 -4.87 10.32
CA THR A 389 -7.86 -4.45 10.28
C THR A 389 -8.05 -2.95 10.56
N SER A 390 -7.08 -2.31 11.23
CA SER A 390 -7.09 -0.86 11.47
C SER A 390 -7.01 -0.06 10.18
N PHE A 391 -6.44 -0.59 9.10
CA PHE A 391 -6.44 0.09 7.80
C PHE A 391 -7.85 0.29 7.27
N GLY A 392 -8.71 -0.72 7.37
CA GLY A 392 -10.11 -0.61 6.98
C GLY A 392 -10.85 0.42 7.83
N ALA A 393 -10.61 0.42 9.15
CA ALA A 393 -11.24 1.36 10.07
C ALA A 393 -10.84 2.83 9.79
N ILE A 394 -9.55 3.11 9.62
CA ILE A 394 -9.07 4.48 9.39
C ILE A 394 -9.48 5.03 8.02
N PHE A 395 -9.60 4.17 7.00
CA PHE A 395 -10.10 4.61 5.69
C PHE A 395 -11.56 5.06 5.73
N MET A 396 -12.39 4.48 6.60
CA MET A 396 -13.76 4.96 6.80
C MET A 396 -13.78 6.37 7.41
N PHE A 397 -12.92 6.63 8.40
CA PHE A 397 -12.72 7.98 8.96
C PHE A 397 -12.24 8.97 7.88
N ILE A 398 -11.17 8.65 7.14
CA ILE A 398 -10.67 9.52 6.05
C ILE A 398 -11.78 9.86 5.05
N THR A 399 -12.55 8.85 4.64
CA THR A 399 -13.60 9.04 3.63
C THR A 399 -14.73 9.94 4.13
N ALA A 400 -15.11 9.82 5.40
CA ALA A 400 -16.16 10.63 6.02
C ALA A 400 -15.69 12.03 6.42
N SER A 401 -14.38 12.23 6.63
CA SER A 401 -13.80 13.52 7.00
C SER A 401 -13.89 14.60 5.90
N ALA A 402 -14.26 14.20 4.67
CA ALA A 402 -14.24 15.05 3.50
C ALA A 402 -15.60 15.07 2.75
N PRO A 403 -16.06 16.26 2.32
CA PRO A 403 -17.21 16.39 1.41
C PRO A 403 -16.99 15.60 0.12
N LYS A 404 -18.07 15.10 -0.48
CA LYS A 404 -18.02 14.24 -1.68
C LYS A 404 -17.22 14.85 -2.84
N SER A 405 -17.26 16.17 -3.02
CA SER A 405 -16.50 16.91 -4.03
C SER A 405 -14.98 16.93 -3.81
N SER A 406 -14.52 16.74 -2.56
CA SER A 406 -13.12 16.88 -2.14
C SER A 406 -12.49 15.57 -1.63
N ARG A 407 -13.23 14.46 -1.61
CA ARG A 407 -12.74 13.13 -1.17
C ARG A 407 -11.49 12.66 -1.92
N GLY A 408 -11.39 12.96 -3.22
CA GLY A 408 -10.21 12.63 -4.03
C GLY A 408 -8.95 13.32 -3.52
N THR A 409 -9.04 14.62 -3.23
CA THR A 409 -7.93 15.43 -2.70
C THR A 409 -7.49 14.94 -1.33
N VAL A 410 -8.44 14.65 -0.43
CA VAL A 410 -8.12 14.15 0.92
C VAL A 410 -7.49 12.76 0.86
N ASN A 411 -8.02 11.83 0.06
CA ASN A 411 -7.40 10.52 -0.14
C ASN A 411 -5.99 10.61 -0.75
N GLY A 412 -5.77 11.53 -1.69
CA GLY A 412 -4.45 11.80 -2.27
C GLY A 412 -3.46 12.33 -1.23
N LEU A 413 -3.88 13.28 -0.39
CA LEU A 413 -3.09 13.79 0.72
C LEU A 413 -2.75 12.66 1.72
N SER A 414 -3.75 11.92 2.19
CA SER A 414 -3.58 10.78 3.09
C SER A 414 -2.58 9.76 2.52
N GLN A 415 -2.72 9.38 1.25
CA GLN A 415 -1.83 8.42 0.60
C GLN A 415 -0.40 8.94 0.51
N THR A 416 -0.20 10.21 0.14
CA THR A 416 1.12 10.83 0.03
C THR A 416 1.81 10.91 1.38
N SER A 417 1.09 11.35 2.42
CA SER A 417 1.62 11.38 3.80
C SER A 417 1.96 9.99 4.31
N ALA A 418 1.12 8.99 4.04
CA ALA A 418 1.42 7.61 4.41
C ALA A 418 2.62 7.06 3.63
N ALA A 419 2.75 7.31 2.33
CA ALA A 419 3.90 6.87 1.54
C ALA A 419 5.21 7.46 2.07
N LEU A 420 5.23 8.73 2.49
CA LEU A 420 6.39 9.32 3.15
C LEU A 420 6.72 8.62 4.48
N ALA A 421 5.70 8.24 5.25
CA ALA A 421 5.88 7.44 6.46
C ALA A 421 6.47 6.05 6.16
N ARG A 422 5.99 5.39 5.09
CA ARG A 422 6.53 4.10 4.60
C ARG A 422 7.97 4.24 4.11
N ALA A 423 8.36 5.40 3.60
CA ALA A 423 9.73 5.68 3.21
C ALA A 423 10.66 5.82 4.42
N ILE A 424 10.19 6.35 5.56
CA ILE A 424 11.03 6.53 6.76
C ILE A 424 11.11 5.24 7.59
N GLY A 425 10.01 4.47 7.65
CA GLY A 425 9.87 3.29 8.52
C GLY A 425 11.03 2.28 8.42
N PRO A 426 11.26 1.64 7.26
CA PRO A 426 12.29 0.62 7.08
C PRO A 426 13.69 1.13 7.42
N ALA A 427 14.12 2.25 6.82
CA ALA A 427 15.42 2.84 7.11
C ALA A 427 15.59 3.14 8.61
N LEU A 428 14.60 3.73 9.29
CA LEU A 428 14.70 3.97 10.73
C LEU A 428 14.80 2.65 11.50
N SER A 429 13.93 1.69 11.20
CA SER A 429 13.80 0.49 11.99
C SER A 429 15.00 -0.44 11.86
N THR A 430 15.49 -0.67 10.64
CA THR A 430 16.62 -1.54 10.42
C THR A 430 17.95 -0.89 10.82
N SER A 431 18.06 0.44 10.70
CA SER A 431 19.21 1.20 11.23
C SER A 431 19.23 1.17 12.75
N LEU A 432 18.07 1.35 13.40
CA LEU A 432 17.96 1.23 14.85
C LEU A 432 18.29 -0.20 15.32
N PHE A 433 17.88 -1.24 14.59
CA PHE A 433 18.30 -2.62 14.88
C PHE A 433 19.84 -2.74 14.82
N SER A 434 20.44 -2.27 13.72
CA SER A 434 21.88 -2.27 13.50
C SER A 434 22.64 -1.56 14.64
N LEU A 435 22.20 -0.35 15.01
CA LEU A 435 22.77 0.44 16.11
C LEU A 435 22.56 -0.24 17.47
N SER A 436 21.39 -0.86 17.70
CA SER A 436 21.09 -1.56 18.95
C SER A 436 22.07 -2.70 19.17
N VAL A 437 22.35 -3.49 18.13
CA VAL A 437 23.29 -4.61 18.17
C VAL A 437 24.75 -4.13 18.20
N GLN A 438 25.10 -3.08 17.45
CA GLN A 438 26.47 -2.58 17.38
C GLN A 438 26.96 -2.00 18.71
N TYR A 439 26.14 -1.17 19.35
CA TYR A 439 26.46 -0.53 20.63
C TYR A 439 25.95 -1.31 21.84
N ASN A 440 25.37 -2.50 21.62
CA ASN A 440 24.76 -3.35 22.66
C ASN A 440 23.74 -2.59 23.55
N LEU A 441 22.97 -1.68 22.95
CA LEU A 441 21.99 -0.86 23.66
C LEU A 441 20.85 -1.73 24.16
N LEU A 442 20.61 -1.73 25.48
CA LEU A 442 19.64 -2.61 26.14
C LEU A 442 19.82 -4.09 25.76
N GLY A 443 21.07 -4.56 25.63
CA GLY A 443 21.36 -5.94 25.26
C GLY A 443 21.06 -6.27 23.80
N GLY A 444 21.04 -5.27 22.91
CA GLY A 444 20.67 -5.41 21.50
C GLY A 444 19.18 -5.19 21.23
N TYR A 445 18.36 -4.99 22.27
CA TYR A 445 16.91 -4.92 22.15
C TYR A 445 16.33 -3.49 22.12
N PHE A 446 17.18 -2.46 22.09
CA PHE A 446 16.74 -1.06 22.11
C PHE A 446 15.73 -0.71 21.01
N VAL A 447 15.92 -1.23 19.78
CA VAL A 447 14.99 -1.05 18.66
C VAL A 447 13.55 -1.45 19.02
N TYR A 448 13.36 -2.56 19.71
CA TYR A 448 12.02 -3.06 20.06
C TYR A 448 11.38 -2.22 21.15
N VAL A 449 12.17 -1.78 22.14
CA VAL A 449 11.70 -0.87 23.19
C VAL A 449 11.31 0.49 22.60
N PHE A 450 12.10 1.00 21.65
CA PHE A 450 11.81 2.25 20.95
C PHE A 450 10.45 2.18 20.23
N PHE A 451 10.20 1.12 19.46
CA PHE A 451 8.91 0.95 18.76
C PHE A 451 7.76 0.58 19.68
N PHE A 452 8.02 -0.07 20.83
CA PHE A 452 7.02 -0.26 21.88
C PHE A 452 6.54 1.10 22.43
N VAL A 453 7.45 1.99 22.80
CA VAL A 453 7.11 3.33 23.30
C VAL A 453 6.39 4.14 22.22
N LEU A 454 6.89 4.10 20.97
CA LEU A 454 6.26 4.80 19.86
C LEU A 454 4.84 4.28 19.57
N SER A 455 4.61 2.98 19.71
CA SER A 455 3.28 2.38 19.61
C SER A 455 2.34 2.89 20.70
N GLY A 456 2.83 3.11 21.92
CA GLY A 456 2.08 3.75 23.00
C GLY A 456 1.67 5.19 22.67
N LEU A 457 2.58 5.98 22.10
CA LEU A 457 2.27 7.33 21.63
C LEU A 457 1.24 7.33 20.49
N ALA A 458 1.36 6.40 19.55
CA ALA A 458 0.39 6.24 18.47
C ALA A 458 -0.99 5.80 18.99
N LEU A 459 -1.04 5.01 20.07
CA LEU A 459 -2.29 4.65 20.73
C LEU A 459 -2.96 5.87 21.41
N VAL A 460 -2.18 6.74 22.05
CA VAL A 460 -2.72 8.01 22.60
C VAL A 460 -3.32 8.86 21.48
N LEU A 461 -2.67 8.92 20.31
CA LEU A 461 -3.22 9.59 19.13
C LEU A 461 -4.52 8.93 18.62
N ALA A 462 -4.60 7.60 18.68
CA ALA A 462 -5.80 6.84 18.28
C ALA A 462 -7.01 7.13 19.17
N GLU A 463 -6.80 7.36 20.47
CA GLU A 463 -7.87 7.69 21.42
C GLU A 463 -8.55 9.05 21.13
N HIS A 464 -7.84 9.97 20.46
CA HIS A 464 -8.38 11.26 20.04
C HIS A 464 -9.34 11.18 18.85
N LEU A 465 -9.49 10.01 18.22
CA LEU A 465 -10.54 9.81 17.21
C LEU A 465 -11.93 9.89 17.84
N PRO A 466 -12.93 10.45 17.13
CA PRO A 466 -14.30 10.51 17.62
C PRO A 466 -14.91 9.11 17.72
N ASN A 467 -15.82 8.93 18.69
CA ASN A 467 -16.47 7.64 18.95
C ASN A 467 -17.42 7.20 17.82
N GLN A 468 -17.95 8.16 17.06
CA GLN A 468 -18.75 7.94 15.87
C GLN A 468 -18.05 8.59 14.68
N ILE A 469 -18.18 7.99 13.51
CA ILE A 469 -17.71 8.61 12.27
C ILE A 469 -18.45 9.94 12.07
N TRP A 470 -17.75 10.94 11.51
CA TRP A 470 -18.38 12.19 11.11
C TRP A 470 -19.59 11.92 10.20
N GLU A 471 -20.73 12.54 10.52
CA GLU A 471 -21.87 12.52 9.61
C GLU A 471 -21.44 13.14 8.27
N ASP A 472 -21.93 12.57 7.17
CA ASP A 472 -21.64 13.05 5.82
C ASP A 472 -21.92 14.56 5.78
N ILE A 473 -20.86 15.39 5.69
CA ILE A 473 -21.00 16.83 5.47
C ILE A 473 -21.62 16.98 4.07
N GLU A 474 -22.93 17.23 3.99
CA GLU A 474 -23.67 17.39 2.73
C GLU A 474 -23.22 18.61 1.93
#